data_AF-A0A2H9RML8-F1
#
_entry.id   AF-A0A2H9RML8-F1
#
_cell.length_a   1.000
_cell.length_b   1.000
_cell.length_c   1.000
_cell.angle_alpha   90.00
_cell.angle_beta   90.00
_cell.angle_gamma   90.00
#
_symmetry.space_group_name_H-M   'P 1'
#
loop_
_entity.id
_entity.type
_entity.pdbx_description
1 polymer ?
#
loop_
_entity_poly.entity_id
_entity_poly.type
_entity_poly.pdbx_seq_one_letter_code
_entity_poly.pdbx_strand_id
1 'polypeptide(L)'
;FSILGFFVPLSPNLSNEILQYFRSLVLETKGFGVFEMILFLFSNNSVSGFMGLFFGFFFGIFPILNAILNGFILGFAAKFSVSEGGILSLWRLFPHGIFELPAIFISLGLGIKFSTFIFKKKKFNSFKEYFEKSFWSYITIILPLLVIAAIIEGILIVLGI
;
A
#
# COMPACT_ATOMS: atom_id res chain seq x y z
N PHE A 1 -3.64 10.08 5.84
CA PHE A 1 -3.74 10.69 4.49
C PHE A 1 -5.08 10.43 3.82
N SER A 2 -5.77 9.32 4.11
CA SER A 2 -7.09 9.00 3.54
C SER A 2 -8.20 9.98 3.91
N ILE A 3 -8.18 10.56 5.11
CA ILE A 3 -9.09 11.65 5.47
C ILE A 3 -8.91 12.86 4.54
N LEU A 4 -7.66 13.22 4.21
CA LEU A 4 -7.38 14.32 3.28
C LEU A 4 -7.88 13.96 1.87
N GLY A 5 -7.62 12.74 1.39
CA GLY A 5 -8.16 12.28 0.10
C GLY A 5 -9.68 12.30 0.01
N PHE A 6 -10.37 12.07 1.13
CA PHE A 6 -11.83 12.07 1.20
C PHE A 6 -12.43 13.49 1.19
N PHE A 7 -11.88 14.39 2.01
CA PHE A 7 -12.48 15.72 2.23
C PHE A 7 -11.92 16.81 1.31
N VAL A 8 -10.70 16.67 0.78
CA VAL A 8 -10.10 17.72 -0.05
C VAL A 8 -10.79 17.73 -1.43
N PRO A 9 -11.33 18.88 -1.89
CA PRO A 9 -11.85 19.01 -3.24
C PRO A 9 -10.68 19.00 -4.23
N LEU A 10 -10.76 18.11 -5.23
CA LEU A 10 -9.77 18.01 -6.29
C LEU A 10 -10.21 18.82 -7.50
N SER A 11 -9.25 19.32 -8.27
CA SER A 11 -9.53 19.89 -9.59
C SER A 11 -10.18 18.82 -10.49
N PRO A 12 -11.04 19.21 -11.45
CA PRO A 12 -11.67 18.25 -12.37
C PRO A 12 -10.63 17.41 -13.13
N ASN A 13 -9.53 18.03 -13.55
CA ASN A 13 -8.45 17.35 -14.27
C ASN A 13 -7.82 16.25 -13.42
N LEU A 14 -7.44 16.54 -12.18
CA LEU A 14 -6.81 15.55 -11.30
C LEU A 14 -7.78 14.44 -10.89
N SER A 15 -9.06 14.77 -10.70
CA SER A 15 -10.10 13.78 -10.43
C SER A 15 -10.25 12.80 -11.59
N ASN A 16 -10.23 13.30 -12.83
CA ASN A 16 -10.34 12.48 -14.03
C ASN A 16 -9.14 11.55 -14.20
N GLU A 17 -7.92 12.01 -13.93
CA GLU A 17 -6.71 11.17 -13.97
C GLU A 17 -6.79 10.01 -12.97
N ILE A 18 -7.17 10.30 -11.72
CA ILE A 18 -7.33 9.27 -10.68
C ILE A 18 -8.45 8.28 -11.06
N LEU A 19 -9.57 8.78 -11.59
CA LEU A 19 -10.66 7.92 -12.07
C LEU A 19 -10.23 7.07 -13.26
N GLN A 20 -9.42 7.60 -14.19
CA GLN A 20 -8.89 6.87 -15.32
C GLN A 20 -7.94 5.76 -14.86
N TYR A 21 -7.08 6.04 -13.88
CA TYR A 21 -6.24 5.04 -13.23
C TYR A 21 -7.06 3.91 -12.59
N PHE A 22 -8.12 4.24 -11.83
CA PHE A 22 -9.00 3.21 -11.27
C PHE A 22 -9.71 2.40 -12.36
N ARG A 23 -10.18 3.06 -13.43
CA ARG A 23 -10.79 2.37 -14.57
C ARG A 23 -9.83 1.41 -15.24
N SER A 24 -8.56 1.78 -15.43
CA SER A 24 -7.58 0.85 -16.00
C SER A 24 -7.36 -0.36 -15.11
N LEU A 25 -7.29 -0.19 -13.78
CA LEU A 25 -7.16 -1.31 -12.84
C LEU A 25 -8.38 -2.24 -12.89
N VAL A 26 -9.59 -1.68 -12.92
CA VAL A 26 -10.83 -2.47 -13.04
C VAL A 26 -10.90 -3.22 -14.37
N LEU A 27 -10.43 -2.60 -15.46
CA LEU A 27 -10.38 -3.24 -16.78
C LEU A 27 -9.33 -4.35 -16.84
N GLU A 28 -8.16 -4.14 -16.24
CA GLU A 28 -7.08 -5.12 -16.16
C GLU A 28 -7.48 -6.34 -15.33
N THR A 29 -8.19 -6.11 -14.23
CA THR A 29 -8.68 -7.15 -13.31
C THR A 29 -10.03 -7.74 -13.70
N LYS A 30 -10.61 -7.30 -14.84
CA LYS A 30 -11.94 -7.75 -15.28
C LYS A 30 -11.91 -9.24 -15.62
N GLY A 31 -12.76 -10.00 -14.94
CA GLY A 31 -12.88 -11.45 -15.15
C GLY A 31 -11.83 -12.27 -14.39
N PHE A 32 -11.05 -11.65 -13.50
CA PHE A 32 -10.19 -12.37 -12.58
C PHE A 32 -11.05 -13.26 -11.65
N GLY A 33 -10.60 -14.49 -11.46
CA GLY A 33 -11.08 -15.31 -10.35
C GLY A 33 -10.46 -14.83 -9.03
N VAL A 34 -10.88 -15.48 -7.95
CA VAL A 34 -10.37 -15.18 -6.59
C VAL A 34 -8.85 -15.30 -6.55
N PHE A 35 -8.28 -16.35 -7.16
CA PHE A 35 -6.84 -16.60 -7.11
C PHE A 35 -6.03 -15.54 -7.85
N GLU A 36 -6.46 -15.15 -9.07
CA GLU A 36 -5.82 -14.11 -9.86
C GLU A 36 -5.87 -12.75 -9.16
N MET A 37 -7.01 -12.43 -8.55
CA MET A 37 -7.17 -11.20 -7.76
C MET A 37 -6.22 -11.19 -6.56
N ILE A 38 -6.12 -12.29 -5.81
CA ILE A 38 -5.20 -12.41 -4.67
C ILE A 38 -3.76 -12.20 -5.13
N LEU A 39 -3.33 -12.86 -6.21
CA LEU A 39 -1.97 -12.72 -6.72
C LEU A 39 -1.67 -11.29 -7.19
N PHE A 40 -2.63 -10.64 -7.85
CA PHE A 40 -2.51 -9.26 -8.29
C PHE A 40 -2.31 -8.30 -7.10
N LEU A 41 -3.20 -8.36 -6.11
CA LEU A 41 -3.14 -7.52 -4.91
C LEU A 41 -1.86 -7.78 -4.10
N PHE A 42 -1.53 -9.05 -3.88
CA PHE A 42 -0.31 -9.44 -3.19
C PHE A 42 0.93 -8.88 -3.90
N SER A 43 1.04 -9.07 -5.22
CA SER A 43 2.20 -8.61 -5.99
C SER A 43 2.34 -7.09 -5.94
N ASN A 44 1.25 -6.35 -6.14
CA ASN A 44 1.25 -4.90 -6.09
C ASN A 44 1.72 -4.38 -4.72
N ASN A 45 1.17 -4.94 -3.64
CA ASN A 45 1.50 -4.53 -2.28
C ASN A 45 2.88 -5.00 -1.85
N SER A 46 3.34 -6.17 -2.30
CA SER A 46 4.70 -6.64 -2.07
C SER A 46 5.72 -5.71 -2.73
N VAL A 47 5.51 -5.35 -4.00
CA VAL A 47 6.39 -4.40 -4.69
C VAL A 47 6.39 -3.06 -3.98
N SER A 48 5.22 -2.48 -3.69
CA SER A 48 5.10 -1.21 -2.96
C SER A 48 5.80 -1.25 -1.60
N GLY A 49 5.57 -2.31 -0.83
CA GLY A 49 6.20 -2.55 0.45
C GLY A 49 7.72 -2.69 0.33
N PHE A 50 8.22 -3.46 -0.64
CA PHE A 50 9.65 -3.66 -0.85
C PHE A 50 10.35 -2.37 -1.28
N MET A 51 9.72 -1.58 -2.16
CA MET A 51 10.18 -0.25 -2.53
C MET A 51 10.23 0.68 -1.31
N GLY A 52 9.26 0.57 -0.40
CA GLY A 52 9.27 1.27 0.90
C GLY A 52 10.50 0.94 1.75
N LEU A 53 10.90 -0.32 1.78
CA LEU A 53 12.10 -0.75 2.50
C LEU A 53 13.38 -0.29 1.81
N PHE A 54 13.48 -0.49 0.50
CA PHE A 54 14.67 -0.19 -0.30
C PHE A 54 14.94 1.31 -0.38
N PHE A 55 13.93 2.11 -0.75
CA PHE A 55 14.05 3.56 -0.83
C PHE A 55 14.02 4.25 0.54
N GLY A 56 13.71 3.52 1.62
CA GLY A 56 13.87 4.02 2.99
C GLY A 56 15.29 4.49 3.30
N PHE A 57 16.29 3.95 2.61
CA PHE A 57 17.67 4.44 2.64
C PHE A 57 17.79 5.95 2.32
N PHE A 58 16.96 6.51 1.43
CA PHE A 58 16.92 7.94 1.12
C PHE A 58 16.14 8.74 2.18
N PHE A 59 16.50 8.57 3.45
CA PHE A 59 15.89 9.23 4.61
C PHE A 59 14.37 9.02 4.76
N GLY A 60 13.82 7.95 4.19
CA GLY A 60 12.39 7.68 4.26
C GLY A 60 11.52 8.64 3.43
N ILE A 61 12.09 9.56 2.64
CA ILE A 61 11.31 10.53 1.85
C ILE A 61 10.39 9.81 0.86
N PHE A 62 10.96 8.92 0.05
CA PHE A 62 10.19 8.14 -0.94
C PHE A 62 9.11 7.27 -0.29
N PRO A 63 9.39 6.48 0.75
CA PRO A 63 8.36 5.71 1.44
C PRO A 63 7.26 6.57 2.09
N ILE A 64 7.60 7.73 2.67
CA ILE A 64 6.62 8.67 3.23
C ILE A 64 5.72 9.20 2.12
N LEU A 65 6.30 9.66 1.00
CA LEU A 65 5.52 10.12 -0.15
C LEU A 65 4.61 9.03 -0.72
N ASN A 66 5.10 7.80 -0.84
CA ASN A 66 4.30 6.67 -1.30
C ASN A 66 3.11 6.38 -0.35
N ALA A 67 3.34 6.39 0.97
CA ALA A 67 2.27 6.21 1.95
C ALA A 67 1.25 7.37 1.93
N ILE A 68 1.71 8.61 1.68
CA ILE A 68 0.84 9.77 1.48
C ILE A 68 -0.05 9.56 0.25
N LEU A 69 0.54 9.20 -0.88
CA LEU A 69 -0.16 8.98 -2.15
C LEU A 69 -1.16 7.83 -2.04
N ASN A 70 -0.76 6.67 -1.53
CA ASN A 70 -1.65 5.52 -1.36
C ASN A 70 -2.82 5.85 -0.42
N GLY A 71 -2.53 6.51 0.71
CA GLY A 71 -3.59 6.96 1.60
C GLY A 71 -4.52 7.97 0.93
N PHE A 72 -3.99 8.94 0.18
CA PHE A 72 -4.78 9.93 -0.54
C PHE A 72 -5.69 9.28 -1.59
N ILE A 73 -5.15 8.39 -2.43
CA ILE A 73 -5.86 7.64 -3.46
C ILE A 73 -7.00 6.82 -2.84
N LEU A 74 -6.73 6.14 -1.72
CA LEU A 74 -7.75 5.39 -0.96
C LEU A 74 -8.86 6.31 -0.42
N GLY A 75 -8.50 7.49 0.08
CA GLY A 75 -9.46 8.50 0.54
C GLY A 75 -10.38 9.00 -0.58
N PHE A 76 -9.81 9.22 -1.76
CA PHE A 76 -10.58 9.62 -2.94
C PHE A 76 -11.50 8.49 -3.42
N ALA A 77 -11.02 7.24 -3.44
CA ALA A 77 -11.85 6.07 -3.75
C ALA A 77 -13.02 5.94 -2.78
N ALA A 78 -12.79 6.16 -1.48
CA ALA A 78 -13.83 6.17 -0.46
C ALA A 78 -14.87 7.28 -0.70
N LYS A 79 -14.45 8.48 -1.10
CA LYS A 79 -15.36 9.58 -1.45
C LYS A 79 -16.28 9.20 -2.61
N PHE A 80 -15.69 8.66 -3.68
CA PHE A 80 -16.42 8.23 -4.87
C PHE A 80 -17.38 7.06 -4.56
N SER A 81 -16.92 6.10 -3.76
CA SER A 81 -17.76 4.98 -3.30
C SER A 81 -18.98 5.50 -2.52
N VAL A 82 -18.80 6.47 -1.62
CA VAL A 82 -19.89 7.07 -0.84
C VAL A 82 -20.85 7.87 -1.72
N SER A 83 -20.37 8.56 -2.75
CA SER A 83 -21.26 9.30 -3.66
C SER A 83 -22.14 8.38 -4.52
N GLU A 84 -21.65 7.20 -4.88
CA GLU A 84 -22.38 6.23 -5.72
C GLU A 84 -23.27 5.28 -4.89
N GLY A 85 -22.77 4.80 -3.75
CA GLY A 85 -23.39 3.72 -2.97
C GLY A 85 -23.75 4.06 -1.52
N GLY A 86 -23.60 5.32 -1.11
CA GLY A 86 -23.82 5.76 0.27
C GLY A 86 -22.75 5.30 1.26
N ILE A 87 -22.92 5.63 2.54
CA ILE A 87 -21.91 5.39 3.59
C ILE A 87 -21.60 3.90 3.81
N LEU A 88 -22.57 3.01 3.57
CA LEU A 88 -22.41 1.57 3.74
C LEU A 88 -21.44 0.95 2.72
N SER A 89 -21.21 1.62 1.59
CA SER A 89 -20.22 1.18 0.60
C SER A 89 -18.78 1.18 1.13
N LEU A 90 -18.50 1.96 2.19
CA LEU A 90 -17.19 1.97 2.85
C LEU A 90 -16.83 0.62 3.48
N TRP A 91 -17.80 -0.24 3.75
CA TRP A 91 -17.54 -1.59 4.27
C TRP A 91 -16.68 -2.43 3.32
N ARG A 92 -16.74 -2.15 2.01
CA ARG A 92 -15.90 -2.78 0.98
C ARG A 92 -14.44 -2.35 1.06
N LEU A 93 -14.21 -1.12 1.49
CA LEU A 93 -12.89 -0.51 1.63
C LEU A 93 -12.26 -0.76 3.00
N PHE A 94 -13.07 -1.05 4.02
CA PHE A 94 -12.62 -1.28 5.39
C PHE A 94 -11.61 -2.45 5.55
N PRO A 95 -11.84 -3.64 4.96
CA PRO A 95 -10.91 -4.76 5.11
C PRO A 95 -9.54 -4.49 4.45
N HIS A 96 -9.51 -3.60 3.46
CA HIS A 96 -8.30 -3.24 2.71
C HIS A 96 -7.20 -2.66 3.61
N GLY A 97 -7.58 -1.98 4.69
CA GLY A 97 -6.63 -1.27 5.54
C GLY A 97 -6.07 -2.08 6.72
N ILE A 98 -6.67 -3.22 7.07
CA ILE A 98 -6.39 -3.86 8.38
C ILE A 98 -5.01 -4.50 8.41
N PHE A 99 -4.63 -5.22 7.35
CA PHE A 99 -3.35 -5.94 7.28
C PHE A 99 -2.34 -5.24 6.38
N GLU A 100 -2.79 -4.58 5.31
CA GLU A 100 -1.93 -3.83 4.39
C GLU A 100 -1.27 -2.62 5.08
N LEU A 101 -2.02 -1.81 5.82
CA LEU A 101 -1.46 -0.61 6.45
C LEU A 101 -0.39 -0.93 7.49
N PRO A 102 -0.57 -1.91 8.42
CA PRO A 102 0.51 -2.35 9.29
C PRO A 102 1.73 -2.83 8.52
N ALA A 103 1.55 -3.63 7.45
CA ALA A 103 2.66 -4.11 6.64
C ALA A 103 3.45 -2.95 5.99
N ILE A 104 2.75 -1.96 5.45
CA ILE A 104 3.34 -0.74 4.88
C ILE A 104 4.09 0.05 5.96
N PHE A 105 3.49 0.29 7.13
CA PHE A 105 4.13 1.05 8.21
C PHE A 105 5.37 0.36 8.78
N ILE A 106 5.33 -0.98 8.94
CA ILE A 106 6.50 -1.76 9.34
C ILE A 106 7.60 -1.61 8.29
N SER A 107 7.25 -1.72 7.00
CA SER A 107 8.23 -1.53 5.91
C SER A 107 8.88 -0.15 5.93
N LEU A 108 8.07 0.89 6.13
CA LEU A 108 8.49 2.28 6.25
C LEU A 108 9.46 2.47 7.43
N GLY A 109 9.10 1.94 8.60
CA GLY A 109 9.92 1.99 9.80
C GLY A 109 11.24 1.25 9.65
N LEU A 110 11.24 0.07 9.00
CA LEU A 110 12.45 -0.68 8.68
C LEU A 110 13.35 0.06 7.70
N GLY A 111 12.78 0.69 6.68
CA GLY A 111 13.50 1.52 5.73
C GLY A 111 14.18 2.73 6.39
N ILE A 112 13.47 3.44 7.26
CA ILE A 112 14.04 4.55 8.04
C ILE A 112 15.12 4.05 9.01
N LYS A 113 14.88 2.94 9.73
CA LYS A 113 15.88 2.36 10.62
C LYS A 113 17.13 1.94 9.86
N PHE A 114 16.97 1.33 8.69
CA PHE A 114 18.06 0.96 7.81
C PHE A 114 18.90 2.19 7.44
N SER A 115 18.28 3.30 7.04
CA SER A 115 19.01 4.52 6.64
C SER A 115 19.95 5.09 7.71
N THR A 116 19.71 4.79 8.99
CA THR A 116 20.57 5.22 10.10
C THR A 116 22.00 4.65 10.06
N PHE A 117 22.29 3.68 9.19
CA PHE A 117 23.66 3.15 9.02
C PHE A 117 24.68 4.24 8.64
N ILE A 118 24.25 5.31 7.97
CA ILE A 118 25.11 6.42 7.54
C ILE A 118 25.80 7.12 8.71
N PHE A 119 25.17 7.09 9.90
CA PHE A 119 25.67 7.67 11.14
C PHE A 119 26.58 6.72 11.94
N LYS A 120 26.80 5.49 11.46
CA LYS A 120 27.63 4.49 12.14
C LYS A 120 29.10 4.61 11.71
N LYS A 121 30.02 4.37 12.66
CA LYS A 121 31.47 4.39 12.42
C LYS A 121 31.91 3.35 11.38
N LYS A 122 31.35 2.14 11.41
CA LYS A 122 31.63 1.04 10.46
C LYS A 122 30.50 0.90 9.43
N LYS A 123 30.40 1.87 8.50
CA LYS A 123 29.28 2.00 7.55
C LYS A 123 28.94 0.71 6.80
N PHE A 124 29.93 0.03 6.22
CA PHE A 124 29.70 -1.18 5.42
C PHE A 124 29.17 -2.36 6.24
N ASN A 125 29.75 -2.61 7.42
CA ASN A 125 29.29 -3.68 8.31
C ASN A 125 27.87 -3.38 8.83
N SER A 126 27.61 -2.14 9.24
CA SER A 126 26.27 -1.72 9.69
C SER A 126 25.24 -1.76 8.56
N PHE A 127 25.62 -1.41 7.33
CA PHE A 127 24.76 -1.56 6.15
C PHE A 127 24.34 -3.02 5.96
N LYS A 128 25.30 -3.94 5.94
CA LYS A 128 25.03 -5.37 5.75
C LYS A 128 24.11 -5.92 6.86
N GLU A 129 24.44 -5.62 8.11
CA GLU A 129 23.64 -6.05 9.26
C GLU A 129 22.20 -5.53 9.21
N TYR A 130 22.02 -4.25 8.88
CA TYR A 130 20.69 -3.64 8.83
C TYR A 130 19.90 -4.10 7.60
N PHE A 131 20.56 -4.29 6.46
CA PHE A 131 19.94 -4.86 5.28
C PHE A 131 19.44 -6.28 5.56
N GLU A 132 20.27 -7.16 6.12
CA GLU A 132 19.88 -8.53 6.46
C GLU A 132 18.71 -8.56 7.44
N LYS A 133 18.76 -7.75 8.50
CA LYS A 133 17.67 -7.66 9.49
C LYS A 133 16.37 -7.16 8.85
N SER A 134 16.43 -6.09 8.06
CA SER A 134 15.25 -5.53 7.39
C SER A 134 14.68 -6.51 6.36
N PHE A 135 15.53 -7.17 5.57
CA PHE A 135 15.12 -8.18 4.61
C PHE A 135 14.42 -9.36 5.29
N TRP A 136 15.00 -9.92 6.35
CA TRP A 136 14.36 -11.01 7.09
C TRP A 136 13.05 -10.59 7.74
N SER A 137 12.98 -9.36 8.27
CA SER A 137 11.74 -8.81 8.82
C SER A 137 10.66 -8.65 7.74
N TYR A 138 11.07 -8.27 6.52
CA TYR A 138 10.16 -8.20 5.38
C TYR A 138 9.60 -9.57 5.01
N ILE A 139 10.45 -10.60 4.93
CA ILE A 139 10.00 -11.96 4.60
C ILE A 139 9.14 -12.58 5.69
N THR A 140 9.47 -12.36 6.97
CA THR A 140 8.83 -13.06 8.10
C THR A 140 7.64 -12.34 8.71
N ILE A 141 7.49 -11.04 8.48
CA ILE A 141 6.42 -10.23 9.07
C ILE A 141 5.59 -9.56 7.97
N ILE A 142 6.23 -8.83 7.06
CA ILE A 142 5.53 -8.02 6.06
C ILE A 142 4.83 -8.92 5.03
N LEU A 143 5.55 -9.88 4.43
CA LEU A 143 4.96 -10.77 3.42
C LEU A 143 3.76 -11.57 3.98
N PRO A 144 3.81 -12.20 5.16
CA PRO A 144 2.64 -12.88 5.73
C PRO A 144 1.44 -11.96 5.93
N LEU A 145 1.65 -10.73 6.41
CA LEU A 145 0.57 -9.75 6.55
C LEU A 145 -0.04 -9.41 5.18
N LEU A 146 0.79 -9.22 4.15
CA LEU A 146 0.32 -8.92 2.79
C LEU A 146 -0.41 -10.11 2.14
N VAL A 147 0.00 -11.35 2.44
CA VAL A 147 -0.74 -12.54 2.00
C VAL A 147 -2.13 -12.56 2.62
N ILE A 148 -2.24 -12.32 3.93
CA ILE A 148 -3.53 -12.28 4.63
C ILE A 148 -4.40 -11.16 4.06
N ALA A 149 -3.84 -9.97 3.84
CA ALA A 149 -4.53 -8.84 3.23
C ALA A 149 -5.11 -9.23 1.85
N ALA A 150 -4.25 -9.75 0.96
CA ALA A 150 -4.62 -10.09 -0.40
C ALA A 150 -5.69 -11.18 -0.45
N ILE A 151 -5.63 -12.19 0.41
CA ILE A 151 -6.66 -13.24 0.51
C ILE A 151 -8.01 -12.65 0.88
N ILE A 152 -8.06 -11.84 1.95
CA ILE A 152 -9.32 -11.25 2.43
C ILE A 152 -9.91 -10.32 1.37
N GLU A 153 -9.10 -9.42 0.82
CA GLU A 153 -9.53 -8.45 -0.19
C GLU A 153 -9.95 -9.11 -1.50
N GLY A 154 -9.14 -10.06 -1.99
CA GLY A 154 -9.41 -10.74 -3.25
C GLY A 154 -10.73 -11.52 -3.21
N ILE A 155 -11.05 -12.14 -2.07
CA ILE A 155 -12.34 -12.81 -1.85
C ILE A 155 -13.48 -11.78 -1.86
N LEU A 156 -13.34 -10.67 -1.12
CA LEU A 156 -14.41 -9.66 -1.02
C LEU A 156 -14.71 -8.99 -2.37
N ILE A 157 -13.66 -8.59 -3.09
CA ILE A 157 -13.78 -7.94 -4.40
C ILE A 157 -14.48 -8.87 -5.41
N VAL A 158 -14.05 -10.13 -5.50
CA VAL A 158 -14.61 -11.08 -6.48
C VAL A 158 -16.04 -11.50 -6.12
N LEU A 159 -16.35 -11.61 -4.83
CA LEU A 159 -17.72 -11.90 -4.38
C LEU A 159 -18.66 -10.69 -4.42
N GLY A 160 -18.13 -9.48 -4.70
CA GLY A 160 -18.91 -8.25 -4.73
C GLY A 160 -19.46 -7.81 -3.37
N ILE A 161 -18.85 -8.32 -2.29
CA ILE A 161 -19.23 -8.02 -0.90
C ILE A 161 -18.55 -6.72 -0.51
#